data_AF-A0A916RUP0-F1
#
_entry.id   AF-A0A916RUP0-F1
#
_cell.length_a   1.000
_cell.length_b   1.000
_cell.length_c   1.000
_cell.angle_alpha   90.00
_cell.angle_beta   90.00
_cell.angle_gamma   90.00
#
_symmetry.space_group_name_H-M   'P 1'
#
loop_
_entity.id
_entity.type
_entity.pdbx_description
1 polymer ?
#
loop_
_entity_poly.entity_id
_entity_poly.type
_entity_poly.pdbx_seq_one_letter_code
_entity_poly.pdbx_strand_id
1 'polypeptide(L)'
;MFIHKKYPLVFDFLTSSMKEESLDIKEMIKNKVTSVQQRGLEIIYHNIDFSKFRDDIDTEKAIEILTWTMFGFGNKAMEQIDTFENSEEFGERYLQEWDQYTKILKYSFYK
;
A
#
# COMPACT_ATOMS: atom_id res chain seq x y z
N MET A 1 -4.32 14.05 9.35
CA MET A 1 -3.33 13.92 10.44
C MET A 1 -2.48 12.69 10.15
N PHE A 2 -1.19 12.87 9.87
CA PHE A 2 -0.29 11.76 9.52
C PHE A 2 0.20 11.07 10.79
N ILE A 3 -0.35 9.90 11.13
CA ILE A 3 -0.05 9.20 12.39
C ILE A 3 1.44 8.83 12.55
N HIS A 4 2.14 8.58 11.44
CA HIS A 4 3.58 8.32 11.43
C HIS A 4 4.39 9.51 11.93
N LYS A 5 3.94 10.76 11.71
CA LYS A 5 4.61 11.96 12.24
C LYS A 5 4.53 12.06 13.75
N LYS A 6 3.44 11.56 14.33
CA LYS A 6 3.25 11.60 15.79
C LYS A 6 4.08 10.53 16.51
N TYR A 7 4.39 9.43 15.82
CA TYR A 7 5.09 8.29 16.39
C TYR A 7 6.17 7.74 15.44
N PRO A 8 7.16 8.56 15.02
CA PRO A 8 8.14 8.16 14.00
C PRO A 8 8.93 6.92 14.42
N LEU A 9 9.39 6.86 15.67
CA LEU A 9 10.13 5.72 16.23
C LEU A 9 9.32 4.41 16.20
N VAL A 10 8.00 4.48 16.32
CA VAL A 10 7.14 3.28 16.22
C VAL A 10 7.14 2.77 14.78
N PHE A 11 7.07 3.67 13.80
CA PHE A 11 7.11 3.27 12.39
C PHE A 11 8.50 2.79 11.94
N ASP A 12 9.57 3.39 12.47
CA ASP A 12 10.94 2.88 12.28
C ASP A 12 11.08 1.46 12.84
N PHE A 13 10.57 1.20 14.05
CA PHE A 13 10.56 -0.13 14.65
C PHE A 13 9.74 -1.15 13.83
N LEU A 14 8.55 -0.76 13.36
CA LEU A 14 7.72 -1.65 12.54
C LEU A 14 8.42 -1.99 11.21
N THR A 15 9.08 -1.02 10.60
CA THR A 15 9.81 -1.20 9.34
C THR A 15 11.06 -2.07 9.54
N SER A 16 11.80 -1.86 10.62
CA SER A 16 12.97 -2.69 10.94
C SER A 16 12.57 -4.13 11.28
N SER A 17 11.43 -4.32 11.96
CA SER A 17 10.88 -5.65 12.27
C SER A 17 10.61 -6.47 11.00
N MET A 18 10.25 -5.82 9.88
CA MET A 18 10.06 -6.52 8.60
C MET A 18 11.36 -7.07 8.00
N LYS A 19 12.52 -6.59 8.46
CA LYS A 19 13.86 -7.05 8.02
C LYS A 19 14.44 -8.16 8.91
N GLU A 20 13.68 -8.63 9.91
CA GLU A 20 14.10 -9.72 10.80
C GLU A 20 14.30 -11.04 10.03
N GLU A 21 15.38 -11.76 10.36
CA GLU A 21 15.80 -12.98 9.65
C GLU A 21 15.67 -14.25 10.48
N SER A 22 15.57 -14.13 11.81
CA SER A 22 15.31 -15.26 12.70
C SER A 22 14.03 -15.99 12.27
N LEU A 23 14.13 -17.29 11.97
CA LEU A 23 13.05 -18.08 11.37
C LEU A 23 11.74 -17.99 12.16
N ASP A 24 11.80 -18.23 13.47
CA ASP A 24 10.62 -18.25 14.35
C ASP A 24 9.98 -16.85 14.46
N ILE A 25 10.80 -15.81 14.50
CA ILE A 25 10.32 -14.43 14.64
C ILE A 25 9.76 -13.91 13.30
N LYS A 26 10.44 -14.21 12.19
CA LYS A 26 10.04 -13.84 10.84
C LYS A 26 8.67 -14.44 10.48
N GLU A 27 8.44 -15.70 10.82
CA GLU A 27 7.13 -16.34 10.59
C GLU A 27 6.03 -15.68 11.43
N MET A 28 6.30 -15.40 12.71
CA MET A 28 5.37 -14.68 13.57
C MET A 28 5.02 -13.29 13.03
N ILE A 29 6.01 -12.52 12.59
CA ILE A 29 5.83 -11.18 12.01
C ILE A 29 5.02 -11.28 10.72
N LYS A 30 5.37 -12.21 9.82
CA LYS A 30 4.64 -12.46 8.57
C LYS A 30 3.16 -12.72 8.84
N ASN A 31 2.83 -13.61 9.77
CA ASN A 31 1.44 -13.94 10.10
C ASN A 31 0.65 -12.71 10.61
N LYS A 32 1.27 -11.88 11.44
CA LYS A 32 0.66 -10.62 11.91
C LYS A 32 0.43 -9.66 10.74
N VAL A 33 1.44 -9.42 9.90
CA VAL A 33 1.33 -8.52 8.75
C VAL A 33 0.26 -9.00 7.76
N THR A 34 0.26 -10.30 7.41
CA THR A 34 -0.75 -10.88 6.51
C THR A 34 -2.16 -10.71 7.05
N SER A 35 -2.39 -10.91 8.35
CA SER A 35 -3.72 -10.72 8.95
C SER A 35 -4.22 -9.27 8.84
N VAL A 36 -3.32 -8.29 9.01
CA VAL A 36 -3.64 -6.86 8.88
C VAL A 36 -3.89 -6.51 7.41
N GLN A 37 -3.08 -7.03 6.49
CA GLN A 37 -3.25 -6.83 5.05
C GLN A 37 -4.58 -7.39 4.56
N GLN A 38 -4.94 -8.62 4.95
CA GLN A 38 -6.19 -9.25 4.56
C GLN A 38 -7.40 -8.41 5.01
N ARG A 39 -7.41 -7.99 6.29
CA ARG A 39 -8.45 -7.09 6.81
C ARG A 39 -8.49 -5.76 6.07
N GLY A 40 -7.32 -5.22 5.72
CA GLY A 40 -7.22 -3.99 4.92
C GLY A 40 -7.85 -4.14 3.54
N LEU A 41 -7.57 -5.24 2.84
CA LEU A 41 -8.16 -5.54 1.53
C LEU A 41 -9.68 -5.71 1.63
N GLU A 42 -10.19 -6.43 2.63
CA GLU A 42 -11.63 -6.57 2.86
C GLU A 42 -12.32 -5.19 3.00
N ILE A 43 -11.70 -4.25 3.70
CA ILE A 43 -12.21 -2.88 3.87
C ILE A 43 -12.12 -2.09 2.56
N ILE A 44 -10.98 -2.15 1.85
CA ILE A 44 -10.76 -1.43 0.58
C ILE A 44 -11.75 -1.89 -0.50
N TYR A 45 -12.02 -3.20 -0.57
CA TYR A 45 -12.93 -3.80 -1.54
C TYR A 45 -14.40 -3.79 -1.09
N HIS A 46 -14.69 -3.25 0.09
CA HIS A 46 -16.06 -3.13 0.58
C HIS A 46 -16.83 -2.08 -0.22
N ASN A 47 -18.00 -2.45 -0.76
CA ASN A 47 -18.91 -1.58 -1.51
C ASN A 47 -18.29 -0.90 -2.75
N ILE A 48 -17.43 -1.62 -3.50
CA ILE A 48 -16.98 -1.13 -4.80
C ILE A 48 -18.15 -1.05 -5.79
N ASP A 49 -18.29 0.10 -6.43
CA ASP A 49 -19.20 0.30 -7.56
C ASP A 49 -18.55 -0.19 -8.86
N PHE A 50 -18.79 -1.45 -9.18
CA PHE A 50 -18.26 -2.09 -10.38
C PHE A 50 -18.82 -1.48 -11.68
N SER A 51 -19.92 -0.70 -11.64
CA SER A 51 -20.49 -0.06 -12.83
C SER A 51 -19.59 1.02 -13.45
N LYS A 52 -18.61 1.51 -12.68
CA LYS A 52 -17.65 2.54 -13.09
C LYS A 52 -16.53 2.02 -13.98
N PHE A 53 -16.30 0.70 -13.99
CA PHE A 53 -15.33 0.08 -14.88
C PHE A 53 -15.84 0.13 -16.31
N ARG A 54 -14.91 0.14 -17.28
CA ARG A 54 -15.27 0.10 -18.70
C ARG A 54 -16.01 -1.20 -19.02
N ASP A 55 -16.92 -1.14 -19.98
CA ASP A 55 -17.73 -2.29 -20.37
C ASP A 55 -16.94 -3.33 -21.19
N ASP A 56 -15.76 -2.95 -21.70
CA ASP A 56 -14.93 -3.75 -22.62
C ASP A 56 -13.79 -4.52 -21.91
N ILE A 57 -13.78 -4.56 -20.58
CA ILE A 57 -12.71 -5.20 -19.79
C ILE A 57 -13.22 -6.26 -18.83
N ASP A 58 -12.32 -7.19 -18.53
CA ASP A 58 -12.46 -8.13 -17.43
C ASP A 58 -12.22 -7.40 -16.09
N THR A 59 -13.30 -7.14 -15.35
CA THR A 59 -13.26 -6.34 -14.12
C THR A 59 -12.46 -7.02 -13.01
N GLU A 60 -12.47 -8.35 -12.94
CA GLU A 60 -11.71 -9.10 -11.94
C GLU A 60 -10.20 -8.91 -12.15
N LYS A 61 -9.74 -9.05 -13.40
CA LYS A 61 -8.34 -8.79 -13.75
C LYS A 61 -7.94 -7.32 -13.56
N ALA A 62 -8.85 -6.39 -13.85
CA ALA A 62 -8.60 -4.97 -13.59
C ALA A 62 -8.35 -4.72 -12.09
N ILE A 63 -9.16 -5.32 -11.22
CA ILE A 63 -8.98 -5.24 -9.77
C ILE A 63 -7.66 -5.86 -9.33
N GLU A 64 -7.31 -7.03 -9.84
CA GLU A 64 -6.04 -7.68 -9.53
C GLU A 64 -4.83 -6.81 -9.90
N ILE A 65 -4.85 -6.18 -11.08
CA ILE A 65 -3.81 -5.22 -11.49
C ILE A 65 -3.76 -4.02 -10.54
N LEU A 66 -4.92 -3.48 -10.14
CA LEU A 66 -5.00 -2.38 -9.17
C LEU A 66 -4.41 -2.79 -7.82
N THR A 67 -4.70 -4.01 -7.36
CA THR A 67 -4.16 -4.58 -6.12
C THR A 67 -2.64 -4.66 -6.17
N TRP A 68 -2.09 -5.29 -7.22
CA TRP A 68 -0.65 -5.44 -7.40
C TRP A 68 0.05 -4.09 -7.49
N THR A 69 -0.54 -3.14 -8.22
CA THR A 69 0.03 -1.81 -8.36
C THR A 69 0.05 -1.08 -7.01
N MET A 70 -1.02 -1.17 -6.22
CA MET A 70 -1.08 -0.56 -4.89
C MET A 70 -0.02 -1.15 -3.93
N PHE A 71 0.12 -2.48 -3.90
CA PHE A 71 1.15 -3.13 -3.08
C PHE A 71 2.57 -2.83 -3.57
N GLY A 72 2.81 -2.92 -4.88
CA GLY A 72 4.11 -2.64 -5.48
C GLY A 72 4.55 -1.19 -5.23
N PHE A 73 3.62 -0.24 -5.37
CA PHE A 73 3.87 1.15 -5.05
C PHE A 73 4.15 1.33 -3.54
N GLY A 74 3.35 0.75 -2.65
CA GLY A 74 3.62 0.79 -1.21
C GLY A 74 5.01 0.25 -0.83
N ASN A 75 5.40 -0.90 -1.39
CA ASN A 75 6.71 -1.52 -1.13
C ASN A 75 7.87 -0.64 -1.66
N LYS A 76 7.73 -0.09 -2.89
CA LYS A 76 8.69 0.85 -3.46
C LYS A 76 8.92 2.06 -2.53
N ALA A 77 7.87 2.53 -1.84
CA ALA A 77 7.98 3.61 -0.85
C ALA A 77 8.82 3.18 0.35
N MET A 78 8.49 2.02 0.93
CA MET A 78 9.13 1.50 2.14
C MET A 78 10.62 1.22 1.95
N GLU A 79 11.04 0.81 0.75
CA GLU A 79 12.46 0.60 0.42
C GLU A 79 13.27 1.89 0.37
N GLN A 80 12.62 3.03 0.14
CA GLN A 80 13.26 4.34 0.03
C GLN A 80 13.22 5.16 1.33
N ILE A 81 12.43 4.73 2.31
CA ILE A 81 12.36 5.37 3.63
C ILE A 81 13.43 4.76 4.54
N ASP A 82 14.36 5.60 4.98
CA ASP A 82 15.35 5.22 6.00
C ASP A 82 14.80 5.44 7.42
N THR A 83 14.17 6.59 7.66
CA THR A 83 13.51 6.93 8.93
C THR A 83 12.26 7.80 8.71
N PHE A 84 11.29 7.68 9.61
CA PHE A 84 10.06 8.47 9.64
C PHE A 84 10.19 9.81 10.38
N GLU A 85 11.31 10.09 11.07
CA GLU A 85 11.49 11.33 11.85
C GLU A 85 11.46 12.61 10.98
N ASN A 86 11.87 12.51 9.72
CA ASN A 86 11.89 13.61 8.75
C ASN A 86 11.34 13.23 7.36
N SER A 87 10.41 12.26 7.30
CA SER A 87 9.90 11.72 6.03
C SER A 87 8.74 12.52 5.41
N GLU A 88 8.48 13.75 5.87
CA GLU A 88 7.30 14.53 5.44
C GLU A 88 7.35 14.88 3.96
N GLU A 89 8.45 15.50 3.51
CA GLU A 89 8.64 15.88 2.12
C GLU A 89 8.62 14.65 1.21
N PHE A 90 9.21 13.55 1.67
CA PHE A 90 9.15 12.27 0.98
C PHE A 90 7.70 11.80 0.82
N GLY A 91 6.91 11.79 1.90
CA GLY A 91 5.52 11.36 1.88
C GLY A 91 4.65 12.21 0.95
N GLU A 92 4.83 13.53 0.94
CA GLU A 92 4.10 14.43 0.03
C GLU A 92 4.46 14.17 -1.43
N ARG A 93 5.77 14.06 -1.73
CA ARG A 93 6.24 13.73 -3.08
C ARG A 93 5.71 12.38 -3.55
N TYR A 94 5.69 11.39 -2.66
CA TYR A 94 5.21 10.06 -2.96
C TYR A 94 3.70 10.02 -3.22
N LEU A 95 2.92 10.81 -2.46
CA LEU A 95 1.48 10.97 -2.72
C LEU A 95 1.21 11.67 -4.06
N GLN A 96 2.04 12.65 -4.45
CA GLN A 96 1.94 13.28 -5.77
C GLN A 96 2.26 12.29 -6.89
N GLU A 97 3.26 11.43 -6.72
CA GLU A 97 3.58 10.36 -7.67
C GLU A 97 2.43 9.35 -7.78
N TRP A 98 1.82 8.97 -6.65
CA TRP A 98 0.64 8.11 -6.63
C TRP A 98 -0.51 8.71 -7.42
N ASP A 99 -0.79 10.01 -7.27
CA ASP A 99 -1.85 10.69 -8.01
C ASP A 99 -1.66 10.55 -9.53
N GLN A 100 -0.41 10.62 -10.02
CA GLN A 100 -0.11 10.40 -11.43
C GLN A 100 -0.40 8.96 -11.86
N TYR A 101 0.04 7.95 -11.09
CA TYR A 101 -0.28 6.55 -11.36
C TYR A 101 -1.80 6.30 -11.33
N THR A 102 -2.53 6.87 -10.37
CA THR A 102 -3.99 6.68 -10.29
C THR A 102 -4.72 7.28 -11.48
N LYS A 103 -4.24 8.38 -12.06
CA LYS A 103 -4.80 8.93 -13.31
C LYS A 103 -4.65 7.96 -14.47
N ILE A 104 -3.48 7.33 -14.61
CA ILE A 104 -3.23 6.30 -15.63
C ILE A 104 -4.17 5.12 -15.41
N LEU A 105 -4.21 4.57 -14.19
CA LEU A 105 -5.05 3.42 -13.86
C LEU A 105 -6.54 3.70 -14.07
N LYS A 106 -7.02 4.88 -13.67
CA LYS A 106 -8.40 5.31 -13.94
C LYS A 106 -8.68 5.38 -15.43
N TYR A 107 -7.82 6.04 -16.20
CA TYR A 107 -7.96 6.09 -17.66
C TYR A 107 -7.94 4.69 -18.31
N SER A 108 -7.15 3.77 -17.76
CA SER A 108 -7.04 2.40 -18.28
C SER A 108 -8.25 1.52 -17.96
N PHE A 109 -8.93 1.70 -16.83
CA PHE A 109 -9.93 0.75 -16.34
C PHE A 109 -11.33 1.32 -16.09
N TYR A 110 -11.46 2.64 -15.97
CA TYR A 110 -12.72 3.32 -15.67
C TYR A 110 -13.27 4.02 -16.92
N LYS A 111 -14.58 4.26 -16.92
CA LYS A 111 -15.30 5.04 -17.92
C LYS A 111 -14.98 6.53 -17.87
#